data_AF-A0A434F289-F1
#
_entry.id   AF-A0A434F289-F1
#
_cell.length_a   1.000
_cell.length_b   1.000
_cell.length_c   1.000
_cell.angle_alpha   90.00
_cell.angle_beta   90.00
_cell.angle_gamma   90.00
#
_symmetry.space_group_name_H-M   'P 1'
#
loop_
_entity.id
_entity.type
_entity.pdbx_description
1 polymer ?
#
loop_
_entity_poly.entity_id
_entity_poly.type
_entity_poly.pdbx_seq_one_letter_code
_entity_poly.pdbx_strand_id
1 'polypeptide(L)'
;VVSCALAAISETDMMLLGVRDYGPGRAADPRTPAGRAALYSLAFMLRRAAAVYLDIQDYELKAGIRSQEDPALGSVVGQVFLCDTLENGAGYATHLGQPAISERLLRMIVQNSHGQFHDRLVDASHADACDTSCPDCLRSYSNLAYHNLLDWRLAIDMANLALDASSPISLSSPLWARVASLAASTLAAARPGSVLMSFAGLPGLRNGSDAIIVTHPLWLTDRAGAGPEVAAAWDDAERCHGLRVDPSWSFVSVFEALRRPA
;
A
#
# COMPACT_ATOMS: atom_id res chain seq x y z
N VAL A 1 22.71 -17.01 -2.53
CA VAL A 1 21.69 -17.47 -3.50
C VAL A 1 20.85 -18.51 -2.79
N VAL A 2 19.59 -18.19 -2.50
CA VAL A 2 18.63 -19.16 -1.92
C VAL A 2 17.77 -19.63 -3.08
N SER A 3 17.95 -20.89 -3.50
CA SER A 3 17.10 -21.51 -4.50
C SER A 3 15.74 -21.81 -3.87
N CYS A 4 14.67 -21.18 -4.35
CA CYS A 4 13.32 -21.42 -3.85
C CYS A 4 12.39 -21.57 -5.05
N ALA A 5 11.81 -22.75 -5.22
CA ALA A 5 10.80 -23.01 -6.25
C ALA A 5 9.42 -22.59 -5.72
N LEU A 6 8.91 -21.47 -6.23
CA LEU A 6 7.53 -21.03 -6.02
C LEU A 6 6.81 -21.10 -7.39
N ALA A 7 6.12 -22.21 -7.63
CA ALA A 7 5.16 -22.41 -8.73
C ALA A 7 5.54 -21.86 -10.12
N ALA A 8 6.79 -22.07 -10.54
CA ALA A 8 7.23 -22.03 -11.92
C ALA A 8 8.24 -23.18 -12.12
N ILE A 9 8.08 -23.95 -13.20
CA ILE A 9 8.94 -25.11 -13.54
C ILE A 9 10.28 -24.63 -14.17
N SER A 10 10.61 -23.34 -14.00
CA SER A 10 11.78 -22.68 -14.56
C SER A 10 12.69 -22.19 -13.44
N GLU A 11 13.97 -22.55 -13.50
CA GLU A 11 15.02 -22.02 -12.62
C GLU A 11 15.42 -20.61 -13.11
N THR A 12 14.82 -19.57 -12.53
CA THR A 12 15.20 -18.18 -12.80
C THR A 12 15.55 -17.46 -11.51
N ASP A 13 16.52 -16.55 -11.58
CA ASP A 13 16.88 -15.70 -10.47
C ASP A 13 15.70 -14.81 -10.07
N MET A 14 15.63 -14.46 -8.79
CA MET A 14 14.59 -13.58 -8.24
C MET A 14 15.22 -12.42 -7.48
N MET A 15 14.83 -11.20 -7.84
CA MET A 15 14.99 -10.04 -6.97
C MET A 15 13.96 -10.15 -5.84
N LEU A 16 14.40 -9.98 -4.60
CA LEU A 16 13.57 -10.05 -3.41
C LEU A 16 13.73 -8.77 -2.61
N LEU A 17 12.61 -8.18 -2.22
CA LEU A 17 12.58 -6.99 -1.37
C LEU A 17 11.57 -7.20 -0.25
N GLY A 18 12.01 -6.98 0.98
CA GLY A 18 11.17 -6.98 2.16
C GLY A 18 11.32 -5.66 2.90
N VAL A 19 10.20 -5.07 3.31
CA VAL A 19 10.20 -3.96 4.27
C VAL A 19 10.36 -4.55 5.65
N ARG A 20 11.50 -4.29 6.29
CA ARG A 20 11.85 -4.87 7.60
C ARG A 20 11.16 -4.16 8.75
N ASP A 21 10.96 -2.86 8.62
CA ASP A 21 10.36 -2.00 9.62
C ASP A 21 9.39 -1.05 8.93
N TYR A 22 8.15 -1.01 9.41
CA TYR A 22 7.10 -0.12 8.90
C TYR A 22 6.97 1.15 9.75
N GLY A 23 7.78 1.28 10.80
CA GLY A 23 7.64 2.29 11.84
C GLY A 23 6.57 1.93 12.88
N PRO A 24 6.44 2.73 13.94
CA PRO A 24 5.50 2.46 15.02
C PRO A 24 4.04 2.49 14.55
N GLY A 25 3.27 1.51 15.01
CA GLY A 25 1.84 1.38 14.75
C GLY A 25 1.45 1.12 13.31
N ARG A 26 2.37 0.56 12.53
CA ARG A 26 2.20 0.27 11.11
C ARG A 26 2.59 -1.17 10.79
N ALA A 27 1.89 -1.80 9.85
CA ALA A 27 2.24 -3.12 9.35
C ALA A 27 1.63 -3.39 7.97
N ALA A 28 2.22 -4.32 7.22
CA ALA A 28 1.62 -4.91 6.03
C ALA A 28 1.58 -6.44 6.16
N ASP A 29 0.62 -6.97 6.92
CA ASP A 29 0.45 -8.42 7.10
C ASP A 29 -0.03 -9.09 5.79
N PRO A 30 0.75 -9.98 5.17
CA PRO A 30 0.37 -10.64 3.91
C PRO A 30 -0.85 -11.56 4.01
N ARG A 31 -1.38 -11.79 5.22
CA ARG A 31 -2.61 -12.58 5.45
C ARG A 31 -3.87 -11.73 5.42
N THR A 32 -3.75 -10.40 5.56
CA THR A 32 -4.89 -9.48 5.54
C THR A 32 -5.10 -8.90 4.14
N PRO A 33 -6.34 -8.52 3.75
CA PRO A 33 -6.58 -7.85 2.48
C PRO A 33 -5.78 -6.55 2.31
N ALA A 34 -5.68 -5.72 3.35
CA ALA A 34 -4.95 -4.45 3.32
C ALA A 34 -3.43 -4.66 3.19
N GLY A 35 -2.85 -5.61 3.93
CA GLY A 35 -1.43 -5.92 3.80
C GLY A 35 -1.08 -6.53 2.44
N ARG A 36 -1.95 -7.41 1.89
CA ARG A 36 -1.81 -7.88 0.50
C ARG A 36 -1.91 -6.74 -0.50
N ALA A 37 -2.85 -5.81 -0.33
CA ALA A 37 -2.99 -4.62 -1.18
C ALA A 37 -1.69 -3.81 -1.19
N ALA A 38 -1.09 -3.59 -0.03
CA ALA A 38 0.17 -2.87 0.09
C ALA A 38 1.33 -3.59 -0.64
N LEU A 39 1.52 -4.87 -0.36
CA LEU A 39 2.61 -5.66 -0.93
C LEU A 39 2.47 -5.84 -2.45
N TYR A 40 1.27 -6.16 -2.95
CA TYR A 40 1.06 -6.26 -4.39
C TYR A 40 1.20 -4.91 -5.10
N SER A 41 0.70 -3.83 -4.49
CA SER A 41 0.86 -2.49 -5.06
C SER A 41 2.33 -2.12 -5.20
N LEU A 42 3.15 -2.40 -4.17
CA LEU A 42 4.61 -2.23 -4.25
C LEU A 42 5.23 -3.13 -5.32
N ALA A 43 4.90 -4.41 -5.37
CA ALA A 43 5.46 -5.37 -6.32
C ALA A 43 5.20 -4.94 -7.78
N PHE A 44 3.96 -4.57 -8.10
CA PHE A 44 3.60 -4.13 -9.45
C PHE A 44 4.14 -2.75 -9.80
N MET A 45 4.29 -1.85 -8.82
CA MET A 45 4.92 -0.55 -9.03
C MET A 45 6.43 -0.70 -9.31
N LEU A 46 7.12 -1.54 -8.54
CA LEU A 46 8.52 -1.90 -8.79
C LEU A 46 8.71 -2.52 -10.17
N ARG A 47 7.81 -3.43 -10.58
CA ARG A 47 7.83 -4.00 -11.92
C ARG A 47 7.75 -2.93 -13.01
N ARG A 48 6.84 -1.97 -12.84
CA ARG A 48 6.66 -0.88 -13.80
C ARG A 48 7.86 0.08 -13.81
N ALA A 49 8.40 0.42 -12.65
CA ALA A 49 9.62 1.22 -12.53
C ALA A 49 10.82 0.51 -13.16
N ALA A 50 10.96 -0.81 -12.96
CA ALA A 50 11.99 -1.64 -13.57
C ALA A 50 11.85 -1.69 -15.10
N ALA A 51 10.63 -1.85 -15.61
CA ALA A 51 10.36 -1.84 -17.05
C ALA A 51 10.80 -0.53 -17.70
N VAL A 52 10.47 0.62 -17.08
CA VAL A 52 10.92 1.94 -17.53
C VAL A 52 12.44 2.10 -17.40
N TYR A 53 13.04 1.60 -16.32
CA TYR A 53 14.48 1.70 -16.08
C TYR A 53 15.31 0.88 -17.07
N LEU A 54 14.84 -0.33 -17.42
CA LEU A 54 15.50 -1.26 -18.33
C LEU A 54 15.15 -1.03 -19.81
N ASP A 55 14.16 -0.18 -20.08
CA ASP A 55 13.57 0.03 -21.42
C ASP A 55 13.00 -1.27 -22.02
N ILE A 56 12.18 -1.97 -21.23
CA ILE A 56 11.52 -3.23 -21.59
C ILE A 56 10.01 -3.14 -21.37
N GLN A 57 9.26 -4.13 -21.86
CA GLN A 57 7.83 -4.23 -21.58
C GLN A 57 7.58 -4.84 -20.20
N ASP A 58 6.47 -4.44 -19.55
CA ASP A 58 6.13 -4.89 -18.19
C ASP A 58 5.89 -6.40 -18.08
N TYR A 59 5.47 -7.06 -19.17
CA TYR A 59 5.27 -8.51 -19.24
C TYR A 59 6.58 -9.31 -19.33
N GLU A 60 7.73 -8.67 -19.56
CA GLU A 60 9.04 -9.33 -19.54
C GLU A 60 9.50 -9.64 -18.12
N LEU A 61 8.84 -9.05 -17.13
CA LEU A 61 9.01 -9.33 -15.71
C LEU A 61 7.72 -9.89 -15.11
N LYS A 62 7.85 -10.90 -14.26
CA LYS A 62 6.80 -11.33 -13.33
C LYS A 62 7.00 -10.64 -11.99
N ALA A 63 5.91 -10.29 -11.33
CA ALA A 63 5.92 -9.71 -10.00
C ALA A 63 4.91 -10.40 -9.10
N GLY A 64 5.23 -10.48 -7.81
CA GLY A 64 4.33 -11.05 -6.83
C GLY A 64 4.81 -10.86 -5.41
N ILE A 65 4.16 -11.57 -4.50
CA ILE A 65 4.50 -11.57 -3.08
C ILE A 65 4.76 -12.99 -2.63
N ARG A 66 5.63 -13.16 -1.63
CA ARG A 66 5.77 -14.40 -0.88
C ARG A 66 5.70 -14.09 0.61
N SER A 67 5.07 -14.98 1.35
CA SER A 67 5.03 -14.92 2.81
C SER A 67 6.18 -15.75 3.37
N GLN A 68 6.88 -15.21 4.36
CA GLN A 68 7.92 -15.90 5.10
C GLN A 68 7.58 -15.82 6.59
N GLU A 69 7.69 -16.95 7.29
CA GLU A 69 7.69 -16.91 8.75
C GLU A 69 9.01 -16.28 9.20
N ASP A 70 8.93 -15.27 10.06
CA ASP A 70 10.06 -14.73 10.78
C ASP A 70 10.10 -15.39 12.18
N PRO A 71 10.99 -16.38 12.41
CA PRO A 71 11.04 -17.08 13.68
C PRO A 71 11.49 -16.18 14.84
N ALA A 72 12.18 -15.07 14.55
CA ALA A 72 12.65 -14.13 15.58
C ALA A 72 11.51 -13.20 16.03
N LEU A 73 10.58 -12.86 15.13
CA LEU A 73 9.44 -12.00 15.43
C LEU A 73 8.15 -12.79 15.74
N GLY A 74 8.15 -14.12 15.54
CA GLY A 74 6.95 -14.96 15.68
C GLY A 74 5.81 -14.51 14.76
N SER A 75 6.13 -13.85 13.64
CA SER A 75 5.18 -13.21 12.75
C SER A 75 5.41 -13.61 11.29
N VAL A 76 4.40 -13.42 10.45
CA VAL A 76 4.49 -13.68 9.01
C VAL A 76 4.81 -12.36 8.31
N VAL A 77 5.96 -12.29 7.66
CA VAL A 77 6.40 -11.11 6.90
C VAL A 77 6.20 -11.34 5.40
N GLY A 78 5.76 -10.29 4.71
CA GLY A 78 5.62 -10.30 3.25
C GLY A 78 6.89 -9.78 2.56
N GLN A 79 7.31 -10.46 1.51
CA GLN A 79 8.34 -10.00 0.58
C GLN A 79 7.75 -9.86 -0.81
N VAL A 80 8.13 -8.80 -1.53
CA VAL A 80 7.84 -8.66 -2.95
C VAL A 80 8.98 -9.29 -3.76
N PHE A 81 8.65 -9.80 -4.93
CA PHE A 81 9.64 -10.35 -5.85
C PHE A 81 9.45 -9.85 -7.27
N LEU A 82 10.56 -9.77 -8.01
CA LEU A 82 10.60 -9.65 -9.46
C LEU A 82 11.43 -10.80 -10.03
N CYS A 83 10.95 -11.42 -11.11
CA CYS A 83 11.73 -12.41 -11.86
C CYS A 83 11.50 -12.27 -13.36
N ASP A 84 12.42 -12.82 -14.14
CA ASP A 84 12.33 -12.79 -15.60
C ASP A 84 11.20 -13.71 -16.07
N THR A 85 10.49 -13.30 -17.13
CA THR A 85 9.44 -14.14 -17.72
C THR A 85 10.03 -15.33 -18.50
N LEU A 86 11.21 -15.16 -19.11
CA LEU A 86 11.89 -16.18 -19.91
C LEU A 86 12.49 -17.29 -19.04
N GLU A 87 12.34 -18.54 -19.47
CA GLU A 87 12.77 -19.72 -18.69
C GLU A 87 14.27 -19.76 -18.39
N ASN A 88 15.10 -19.27 -19.31
CA ASN A 88 16.56 -19.22 -19.13
C ASN A 88 17.04 -17.95 -18.39
N GLY A 89 16.13 -17.03 -18.06
CA GLY A 89 16.46 -15.70 -17.54
C GLY A 89 17.12 -14.78 -18.57
N ALA A 90 16.69 -13.53 -18.64
CA ALA A 90 17.39 -12.46 -19.36
C ALA A 90 18.47 -11.80 -18.50
N GLY A 91 18.50 -12.10 -17.20
CA GLY A 91 19.40 -11.51 -16.21
C GLY A 91 18.86 -10.21 -15.59
N TYR A 92 17.60 -9.83 -15.86
CA TYR A 92 17.02 -8.61 -15.29
C TYR A 92 16.87 -8.75 -13.79
N ALA A 93 16.30 -9.85 -13.31
CA ALA A 93 16.13 -10.11 -11.88
C ALA A 93 17.46 -10.03 -11.10
N THR A 94 18.53 -10.61 -11.64
CA THR A 94 19.88 -10.55 -11.06
C THR A 94 20.41 -9.11 -11.00
N HIS A 95 20.22 -8.34 -12.07
CA HIS A 95 20.61 -6.93 -12.12
C HIS A 95 19.80 -6.06 -11.15
N LEU A 96 18.47 -6.22 -11.13
CA LEU A 96 17.55 -5.46 -10.28
C LEU A 96 17.76 -5.78 -8.80
N GLY A 97 18.19 -7.00 -8.48
CA GLY A 97 18.52 -7.43 -7.11
C GLY A 97 19.80 -6.83 -6.54
N GLN A 98 20.59 -6.09 -7.33
CA GLN A 98 21.73 -5.34 -6.81
C GLN A 98 21.22 -4.20 -5.92
N PRO A 99 21.74 -4.02 -4.68
CA PRO A 99 21.20 -3.05 -3.73
C PRO A 99 21.08 -1.62 -4.29
N ALA A 100 22.12 -1.15 -5.01
CA ALA A 100 22.12 0.18 -5.62
C ALA A 100 21.03 0.35 -6.71
N ILE A 101 20.71 -0.72 -7.45
CA ILE A 101 19.67 -0.71 -8.47
C ILE A 101 18.29 -0.76 -7.82
N SER A 102 18.09 -1.66 -6.85
CA SER A 102 16.85 -1.73 -6.06
C SER A 102 16.54 -0.39 -5.39
N GLU A 103 17.52 0.25 -4.75
CA GLU A 103 17.36 1.56 -4.13
C GLU A 103 17.02 2.64 -5.17
N ARG A 104 17.68 2.61 -6.34
CA ARG A 104 17.38 3.53 -7.44
C ARG A 104 15.92 3.39 -7.92
N LEU A 105 15.39 2.17 -8.04
CA LEU A 105 13.99 1.96 -8.40
C LEU A 105 13.03 2.52 -7.35
N LEU A 106 13.29 2.28 -6.06
CA LEU A 106 12.49 2.87 -4.98
C LEU A 106 12.52 4.40 -5.06
N ARG A 107 13.70 5.00 -5.28
CA ARG A 107 13.84 6.45 -5.47
C ARG A 107 13.10 6.96 -6.70
N MET A 108 13.06 6.22 -7.80
CA MET A 108 12.26 6.59 -8.97
C MET A 108 10.75 6.63 -8.67
N ILE A 109 10.28 5.81 -7.73
CA ILE A 109 8.87 5.76 -7.31
C ILE A 109 8.49 6.94 -6.42
N VAL A 110 9.36 7.35 -5.49
CA VAL A 110 8.98 8.29 -4.42
C VAL A 110 9.38 9.75 -4.66
N GLN A 111 10.27 9.99 -5.63
CA GLN A 111 10.75 11.34 -5.89
C GLN A 111 11.04 11.55 -7.38
N ASN A 112 11.10 12.83 -7.75
CA ASN A 112 11.35 13.26 -9.12
C ASN A 112 12.66 12.66 -9.62
N SER A 113 12.59 12.10 -10.82
CA SER A 113 13.72 11.45 -11.47
C SER A 113 13.75 11.87 -12.94
N HIS A 114 14.90 11.67 -13.60
CA HIS A 114 15.08 12.06 -15.01
C HIS A 114 14.03 11.45 -15.95
N GLY A 115 13.42 10.32 -15.58
CA GLY A 115 12.35 9.66 -16.34
C GLY A 115 10.92 10.16 -16.05
N GLN A 116 10.74 11.14 -15.16
CA GLN A 116 9.43 11.68 -14.75
C GLN A 116 8.44 10.60 -14.25
N PHE A 117 8.95 9.50 -13.70
CA PHE A 117 8.12 8.38 -13.27
C PHE A 117 7.17 8.79 -12.14
N HIS A 118 7.74 9.31 -11.04
CA HIS A 118 6.97 9.88 -9.93
C HIS A 118 6.10 11.06 -10.37
N ASP A 119 6.65 11.98 -11.18
CA ASP A 119 5.95 13.19 -11.61
C ASP A 119 4.63 12.88 -12.31
N ARG A 120 4.60 11.86 -13.17
CA ARG A 120 3.37 11.42 -13.85
C ARG A 120 2.34 10.82 -12.89
N LEU A 121 2.77 10.20 -11.78
CA LEU A 121 1.86 9.67 -10.78
C LEU A 121 1.20 10.79 -9.97
N VAL A 122 1.96 11.83 -9.62
CA VAL A 122 1.48 12.93 -8.77
C VAL A 122 0.95 14.12 -9.55
N ASP A 123 1.06 14.11 -10.88
CA ASP A 123 0.45 15.13 -11.73
C ASP A 123 -1.06 15.23 -11.44
N ALA A 124 -1.57 16.46 -11.34
CA ALA A 124 -2.96 16.71 -10.97
C ALA A 124 -3.95 15.99 -11.89
N SER A 125 -3.67 15.92 -13.20
CA SER A 125 -4.54 15.23 -14.16
C SER A 125 -4.73 13.75 -13.84
N HIS A 126 -3.69 13.09 -13.30
CA HIS A 126 -3.78 11.71 -12.85
C HIS A 126 -4.26 11.60 -11.40
N ALA A 127 -3.65 12.36 -10.48
CA ALA A 127 -3.90 12.23 -9.05
C ALA A 127 -5.36 12.54 -8.67
N ASP A 128 -5.99 13.50 -9.35
CA ASP A 128 -7.38 13.88 -9.12
C ASP A 128 -8.38 12.89 -9.73
N ALA A 129 -8.01 12.23 -10.83
CA ALA A 129 -8.88 11.30 -11.55
C ALA A 129 -8.77 9.84 -11.06
N CYS A 130 -7.61 9.44 -10.54
CA CYS A 130 -7.33 8.05 -10.17
C CYS A 130 -7.46 7.86 -8.66
N ASP A 131 -8.55 7.24 -8.20
CA ASP A 131 -8.81 6.99 -6.77
C ASP A 131 -8.02 5.82 -6.19
N THR A 132 -7.68 4.84 -7.01
CA THR A 132 -7.03 3.60 -6.58
C THR A 132 -5.89 3.22 -7.54
N SER A 133 -6.22 2.70 -8.72
CA SER A 133 -5.29 2.34 -9.78
C SER A 133 -5.96 2.40 -11.15
N CYS A 134 -5.20 2.73 -12.19
CA CYS A 134 -5.65 2.80 -13.58
C CYS A 134 -4.57 2.26 -14.55
N PRO A 135 -4.88 2.11 -15.85
CA PRO A 135 -3.89 1.72 -16.86
C PRO A 135 -2.68 2.67 -16.94
N ASP A 136 -2.91 3.97 -16.70
CA ASP A 136 -1.86 4.98 -16.77
C ASP A 136 -0.87 4.91 -15.62
N CYS A 137 -1.17 4.22 -14.50
CA CYS A 137 -0.27 4.12 -13.35
C CYS A 137 0.15 2.70 -12.96
N LEU A 138 -0.76 1.74 -12.81
CA LEU A 138 -0.43 0.48 -12.13
C LEU A 138 -1.13 -0.77 -12.70
N ARG A 139 -2.25 -0.59 -13.42
CA ARG A 139 -2.97 -1.70 -14.06
C ARG A 139 -2.36 -2.01 -15.42
N SER A 140 -2.20 -3.30 -15.70
CA SER A 140 -1.95 -3.81 -17.04
C SER A 140 -2.72 -5.12 -17.23
N TYR A 141 -2.78 -5.63 -18.47
CA TYR A 141 -3.48 -6.89 -18.73
C TYR A 141 -2.86 -8.06 -17.95
N SER A 142 -1.52 -8.06 -17.80
CA SER A 142 -0.79 -9.13 -17.12
C SER A 142 -1.06 -9.20 -15.60
N ASN A 143 -1.66 -8.17 -14.99
CA ASN A 143 -1.99 -8.15 -13.57
C ASN A 143 -3.49 -8.03 -13.29
N LEU A 144 -4.35 -8.38 -14.26
CA LEU A 144 -5.81 -8.31 -14.17
C LEU A 144 -6.39 -8.93 -12.89
N ALA A 145 -5.86 -10.08 -12.47
CA ALA A 145 -6.28 -10.80 -11.26
C ALA A 145 -6.09 -10.01 -9.96
N TYR A 146 -5.28 -8.94 -9.98
CA TYR A 146 -4.93 -8.15 -8.81
C TYR A 146 -5.53 -6.74 -8.84
N HIS A 147 -6.21 -6.31 -9.91
CA HIS A 147 -6.67 -4.92 -10.07
C HIS A 147 -7.50 -4.38 -8.90
N ASN A 148 -8.25 -5.25 -8.22
CA ASN A 148 -9.03 -4.90 -7.03
C ASN A 148 -8.17 -4.63 -5.79
N LEU A 149 -6.90 -5.07 -5.76
CA LEU A 149 -5.95 -4.82 -4.68
C LEU A 149 -5.07 -3.60 -4.92
N LEU A 150 -4.85 -3.22 -6.19
CA LEU A 150 -3.82 -2.25 -6.56
C LEU A 150 -4.21 -0.81 -6.18
N ASP A 151 -3.25 -0.11 -5.57
CA ASP A 151 -3.34 1.28 -5.18
C ASP A 151 -1.99 2.01 -5.35
N TRP A 152 -1.94 3.02 -6.22
CA TRP A 152 -0.67 3.68 -6.56
C TRP A 152 -0.11 4.53 -5.41
N ARG A 153 -0.98 5.09 -4.56
CA ARG A 153 -0.56 5.88 -3.38
C ARG A 153 0.05 4.98 -2.33
N LEU A 154 -0.59 3.82 -2.11
CA LEU A 154 -0.08 2.81 -1.20
C LEU A 154 1.26 2.24 -1.66
N ALA A 155 1.48 2.11 -2.98
CA ALA A 155 2.77 1.72 -3.52
C ALA A 155 3.88 2.75 -3.22
N ILE A 156 3.57 4.05 -3.31
CA ILE A 156 4.50 5.14 -2.96
C ILE A 156 4.86 5.09 -1.47
N ASP A 157 3.87 4.95 -0.58
CA ASP A 157 4.14 4.86 0.87
C ASP A 157 4.97 3.63 1.23
N MET A 158 4.67 2.48 0.62
CA MET A 158 5.46 1.27 0.79
C MET A 158 6.91 1.45 0.29
N ALA A 159 7.11 2.18 -0.81
CA ALA A 159 8.45 2.49 -1.31
C ALA A 159 9.21 3.48 -0.41
N ASN A 160 8.50 4.47 0.15
CA ASN A 160 9.07 5.39 1.15
C ASN A 160 9.52 4.64 2.40
N LEU A 161 8.68 3.76 2.95
CA LEU A 161 9.03 2.94 4.11
C LEU A 161 10.17 1.95 3.82
N ALA A 162 10.27 1.44 2.59
CA ALA A 162 11.40 0.59 2.18
C ALA A 162 12.73 1.35 2.17
N LEU A 163 12.71 2.66 1.93
CA LEU A 163 13.89 3.54 1.95
C LEU A 163 14.20 4.06 3.36
N ASP A 164 13.17 4.44 4.11
CA ASP A 164 13.25 5.04 5.43
C ASP A 164 11.99 4.73 6.24
N ALA A 165 12.12 3.89 7.27
CA ALA A 165 11.03 3.50 8.17
C ALA A 165 10.44 4.68 8.97
N SER A 166 11.15 5.80 9.05
CA SER A 166 10.65 7.04 9.69
C SER A 166 9.81 7.91 8.75
N SER A 167 9.65 7.52 7.47
CA SER A 167 8.86 8.26 6.50
C SER A 167 7.43 8.52 7.02
N PRO A 168 6.94 9.77 6.95
CA PRO A 168 5.62 10.10 7.45
C PRO A 168 4.55 9.56 6.50
N ILE A 169 3.48 9.02 7.08
CA ILE A 169 2.26 8.66 6.36
C ILE A 169 1.12 9.45 7.00
N SER A 170 0.41 10.25 6.21
CA SER A 170 -0.67 11.09 6.72
C SER A 170 -1.83 11.14 5.72
N LEU A 171 -3.03 10.86 6.22
CA LEU A 171 -4.26 11.05 5.44
C LEU A 171 -4.58 12.52 5.15
N SER A 172 -3.93 13.46 5.83
CA SER A 172 -4.08 14.90 5.57
C SER A 172 -3.06 15.42 4.55
N SER A 173 -2.12 14.57 4.09
CA SER A 173 -1.17 14.94 3.04
C SER A 173 -1.88 15.13 1.68
N PRO A 174 -1.32 15.93 0.75
CA PRO A 174 -1.85 16.05 -0.61
C PRO A 174 -2.01 14.71 -1.33
N LEU A 175 -1.15 13.73 -1.01
CA LEU A 175 -1.24 12.39 -1.55
C LEU A 175 -2.58 11.72 -1.20
N TRP A 176 -3.07 11.87 0.04
CA TRP A 176 -4.22 11.10 0.55
C TRP A 176 -5.49 11.89 0.84
N ALA A 177 -5.42 13.20 1.08
CA ALA A 177 -6.53 14.00 1.61
C ALA A 177 -7.83 13.88 0.80
N ARG A 178 -7.71 13.86 -0.53
CA ARG A 178 -8.85 13.71 -1.45
C ARG A 178 -9.53 12.36 -1.28
N VAL A 179 -8.76 11.27 -1.33
CA VAL A 179 -9.31 9.89 -1.25
C VAL A 179 -9.75 9.53 0.16
N ALA A 180 -9.15 10.11 1.20
CA ALA A 180 -9.62 10.00 2.58
C ALA A 180 -10.99 10.67 2.78
N SER A 181 -11.18 11.85 2.20
CA SER A 181 -12.47 12.56 2.21
C SER A 181 -13.55 11.81 1.41
N LEU A 182 -13.16 11.26 0.24
CA LEU A 182 -14.03 10.41 -0.57
C LEU A 182 -14.43 9.14 0.20
N ALA A 183 -13.49 8.48 0.86
CA ALA A 183 -13.75 7.31 1.69
C ALA A 183 -14.79 7.59 2.78
N ALA A 184 -14.65 8.69 3.53
CA ALA A 184 -15.63 9.08 4.55
C ALA A 184 -17.01 9.35 3.93
N SER A 185 -17.05 10.04 2.79
CA SER A 185 -18.29 10.32 2.06
C SER A 185 -18.99 9.05 1.58
N THR A 186 -18.22 8.07 1.07
CA THR A 186 -18.73 6.75 0.67
C THR A 186 -19.31 6.00 1.87
N LEU A 187 -18.62 6.02 3.02
CA LEU A 187 -19.11 5.37 4.24
C LEU A 187 -20.39 6.01 4.78
N ALA A 188 -20.52 7.34 4.66
CA ALA A 188 -21.73 8.08 5.05
C ALA A 188 -22.91 7.78 4.12
N ALA A 189 -22.67 7.70 2.80
CA ALA A 189 -23.69 7.30 1.83
C ALA A 189 -24.22 5.88 2.08
N ALA A 190 -23.34 4.97 2.54
CA ALA A 190 -23.71 3.61 2.92
C ALA A 190 -24.47 3.51 4.26
N ARG A 191 -24.45 4.57 5.09
CA ARG A 191 -25.04 4.58 6.43
C ARG A 191 -26.01 5.75 6.61
N PRO A 192 -27.27 5.63 6.15
CA PRO A 192 -28.27 6.68 6.30
C PRO A 192 -28.43 7.13 7.76
N GLY A 193 -28.47 8.44 7.98
CA GLY A 193 -28.55 9.03 9.33
C GLY A 193 -27.21 9.23 10.03
N SER A 194 -26.10 8.78 9.43
CA SER A 194 -24.77 9.15 9.90
C SER A 194 -24.44 10.62 9.61
N VAL A 195 -23.54 11.17 10.42
CA VAL A 195 -23.07 12.56 10.29
C VAL A 195 -21.56 12.56 10.08
N LEU A 196 -21.09 13.10 8.96
CA LEU A 196 -19.67 13.29 8.69
C LEU A 196 -19.05 14.21 9.74
N MET A 197 -17.86 13.85 10.22
CA MET A 197 -17.07 14.64 11.15
C MET A 197 -15.58 14.24 11.09
N SER A 198 -14.74 14.90 11.88
CA SER A 198 -13.33 14.52 12.04
C SER A 198 -13.03 14.09 13.47
N PHE A 199 -12.07 13.18 13.62
CA PHE A 199 -11.54 12.71 14.89
C PHE A 199 -10.03 12.95 14.92
N ALA A 200 -9.58 13.93 15.71
CA ALA A 200 -8.17 14.37 15.76
C ALA A 200 -7.53 14.58 14.36
N GLY A 201 -8.29 15.10 13.41
CA GLY A 201 -7.86 15.34 12.02
C GLY A 201 -8.09 14.18 11.05
N LEU A 202 -8.45 12.97 11.51
CA LEU A 202 -8.87 11.88 10.64
C LEU A 202 -10.34 12.06 10.22
N PRO A 203 -10.68 11.91 8.93
CA PRO A 203 -12.07 11.99 8.51
C PRO A 203 -12.86 10.75 8.97
N GLY A 204 -14.15 10.92 9.23
CA GLY A 204 -15.00 9.84 9.69
C GLY A 204 -16.46 10.26 9.77
N LEU A 205 -17.24 9.51 10.53
CA LEU A 205 -18.64 9.79 10.79
C LEU A 205 -19.07 9.31 12.18
N ARG A 206 -20.10 9.97 12.71
CA ARG A 206 -20.91 9.46 13.81
C ARG A 206 -22.08 8.67 13.24
N ASN A 207 -22.26 7.44 13.71
CA ASN A 207 -23.40 6.58 13.40
C ASN A 207 -24.14 6.22 14.70
N GLY A 208 -25.17 6.98 15.06
CA GLY A 208 -25.81 6.84 16.38
C GLY A 208 -24.82 7.17 17.51
N SER A 209 -24.56 6.21 18.40
CA SER A 209 -23.58 6.31 19.49
C SER A 209 -22.15 5.91 19.09
N ASP A 210 -21.95 5.52 17.84
CA ASP A 210 -20.73 4.88 17.36
C ASP A 210 -19.90 5.80 16.48
N ALA A 211 -18.58 5.73 16.61
CA ALA A 211 -17.66 6.40 15.69
C ALA A 211 -17.18 5.42 14.61
N ILE A 212 -17.23 5.85 13.35
CA ILE A 212 -16.54 5.20 12.24
C ILE A 212 -15.47 6.16 11.73
N ILE A 213 -14.21 5.73 11.75
CA ILE A 213 -13.02 6.54 11.51
C ILE A 213 -12.28 5.97 10.30
N VAL A 214 -11.96 6.83 9.33
CA VAL A 214 -11.18 6.43 8.16
C VAL A 214 -9.70 6.37 8.52
N THR A 215 -9.05 5.26 8.18
CA THR A 215 -7.63 5.03 8.48
C THR A 215 -6.80 4.76 7.22
N HIS A 216 -5.48 4.90 7.34
CA HIS A 216 -4.57 4.46 6.30
C HIS A 216 -4.46 2.92 6.29
N PRO A 217 -4.34 2.25 5.12
CA PRO A 217 -4.30 0.78 5.04
C PRO A 217 -3.14 0.10 5.80
N LEU A 218 -2.07 0.83 6.09
CA LEU A 218 -0.92 0.33 6.86
C LEU A 218 -1.03 0.55 8.37
N TRP A 219 -2.01 1.33 8.85
CA TRP A 219 -2.09 1.62 10.28
C TRP A 219 -2.72 0.46 11.05
N LEU A 220 -2.10 0.09 12.17
CA LEU A 220 -2.68 -0.82 13.14
C LEU A 220 -3.81 -0.12 13.87
N THR A 221 -4.93 -0.84 14.03
CA THR A 221 -6.17 -0.32 14.59
C THR A 221 -6.54 -0.96 15.91
N ASP A 222 -5.78 -1.96 16.37
CA ASP A 222 -5.92 -2.50 17.72
C ASP A 222 -5.30 -1.55 18.75
N ARG A 223 -5.89 -1.47 19.94
CA ARG A 223 -5.47 -0.48 20.95
C ARG A 223 -4.04 -0.68 21.46
N ALA A 224 -3.51 -1.91 21.39
CA ALA A 224 -2.16 -2.21 21.85
C ALA A 224 -1.09 -1.82 20.82
N GLY A 225 -1.41 -1.95 19.53
CA GLY A 225 -0.53 -1.64 18.40
C GLY A 225 -0.77 -0.29 17.74
N ALA A 226 -1.83 0.45 18.07
CA ALA A 226 -2.19 1.69 17.39
C ALA A 226 -1.08 2.75 17.43
N GLY A 227 -0.83 3.35 16.27
CA GLY A 227 0.05 4.52 16.13
C GLY A 227 -0.57 5.80 16.71
N PRO A 228 0.18 6.90 16.78
CA PRO A 228 -0.26 8.13 17.41
C PRO A 228 -1.50 8.74 16.74
N GLU A 229 -1.64 8.62 15.41
CA GLU A 229 -2.79 9.14 14.66
C GLU A 229 -4.10 8.41 15.04
N VAL A 230 -4.04 7.07 15.09
CA VAL A 230 -5.20 6.25 15.46
C VAL A 230 -5.54 6.41 16.94
N ALA A 231 -4.53 6.45 17.81
CA ALA A 231 -4.72 6.66 19.24
C ALA A 231 -5.36 8.02 19.56
N ALA A 232 -4.90 9.09 18.89
CA ALA A 232 -5.48 10.43 19.05
C ALA A 232 -6.93 10.49 18.58
N ALA A 233 -7.24 9.89 17.41
CA ALA A 233 -8.60 9.84 16.89
C ALA A 233 -9.54 9.02 17.79
N TRP A 234 -9.03 7.92 18.37
CA TRP A 234 -9.76 7.11 19.34
C TRP A 234 -10.10 7.90 20.60
N ASP A 235 -9.10 8.55 21.21
CA ASP A 235 -9.30 9.36 22.42
C ASP A 235 -10.23 10.55 22.17
N ASP A 236 -10.15 11.20 21.01
CA ASP A 236 -11.04 12.31 20.62
C ASP A 236 -12.50 11.83 20.49
N ALA A 237 -12.73 10.69 19.83
CA ALA A 237 -14.05 10.09 19.72
C ALA A 237 -14.67 9.76 21.09
N GLU A 238 -13.91 9.10 21.98
CA GLU A 238 -14.39 8.69 23.30
C GLU A 238 -14.57 9.88 24.25
N ARG A 239 -13.57 10.78 24.36
CA ARG A 239 -13.51 11.79 25.42
C ARG A 239 -14.15 13.11 25.03
N CYS A 240 -13.96 13.54 23.79
CA CYS A 240 -14.46 14.83 23.32
C CYS A 240 -15.88 14.71 22.74
N HIS A 241 -16.20 13.56 22.14
CA HIS A 241 -17.50 13.33 21.48
C HIS A 241 -18.41 12.33 22.19
N GLY A 242 -17.91 11.58 23.20
CA GLY A 242 -18.71 10.59 23.93
C GLY A 242 -19.18 9.43 23.06
N LEU A 243 -18.47 9.14 21.96
CA LEU A 243 -18.81 8.06 21.03
C LEU A 243 -18.08 6.78 21.41
N ARG A 244 -18.75 5.65 21.16
CA ARG A 244 -18.15 4.33 21.30
C ARG A 244 -17.23 4.05 20.11
N VAL A 245 -16.03 3.57 20.44
CA VAL A 245 -15.06 3.05 19.46
C VAL A 245 -14.83 1.58 19.76
N ASP A 246 -14.98 0.74 18.75
CA ASP A 246 -14.68 -0.68 18.80
C ASP A 246 -13.78 -1.04 17.61
N PRO A 247 -12.57 -1.55 17.84
CA PRO A 247 -11.60 -1.76 16.77
C PRO A 247 -12.07 -2.77 15.70
N SER A 248 -13.08 -3.60 15.99
CA SER A 248 -13.62 -4.57 15.03
C SER A 248 -14.45 -3.94 13.91
N TRP A 249 -14.97 -2.72 14.08
CA TRP A 249 -15.82 -2.07 13.07
C TRP A 249 -15.67 -0.53 12.98
N SER A 250 -15.09 0.12 13.99
CA SER A 250 -14.91 1.58 13.98
C SER A 250 -13.87 2.03 12.98
N PHE A 251 -12.80 1.29 12.75
CA PHE A 251 -11.76 1.70 11.82
C PHE A 251 -11.96 1.06 10.46
N VAL A 252 -12.11 1.88 9.43
CA VAL A 252 -12.26 1.42 8.05
C VAL A 252 -11.19 2.09 7.22
N SER A 253 -10.31 1.31 6.60
CA SER A 253 -9.23 1.87 5.79
C SER A 253 -9.77 2.52 4.51
N VAL A 254 -9.03 3.49 3.95
CA VAL A 254 -9.33 4.03 2.61
C VAL A 254 -9.42 2.91 1.57
N PHE A 255 -8.58 1.88 1.69
CA PHE A 255 -8.61 0.70 0.82
C PHE A 255 -9.98 0.01 0.83
N GLU A 256 -10.52 -0.26 2.02
CA GLU A 256 -11.82 -0.91 2.20
C GLU A 256 -12.97 0.00 1.77
N ALA A 257 -12.98 1.26 2.23
CA ALA A 257 -14.07 2.20 1.99
C ALA A 257 -14.31 2.44 0.49
N LEU A 258 -13.26 2.52 -0.33
CA LEU A 258 -13.37 2.77 -1.77
C LEU A 258 -13.77 1.53 -2.59
N ARG A 259 -13.71 0.32 -2.00
CA ARG A 259 -13.94 -0.95 -2.72
C ARG A 259 -15.12 -1.74 -2.18
N ARG A 260 -15.53 -1.48 -0.95
CA ARG A 260 -16.63 -2.11 -0.24
C ARG A 260 -17.39 -1.03 0.52
N PRO A 261 -18.37 -0.35 -0.09
CA PRO A 261 -19.35 0.38 0.70
C PRO A 261 -20.06 -0.67 1.58
N ALA A 262 -19.78 -0.61 2.88
CA ALA A 262 -20.33 -1.52 3.89
C ALA A 262 -21.85 -1.39 4.00
#